data_AF-A0A843Z0A3-F1
#
_entry.id   AF-A0A843Z0A3-F1
#
_cell.length_a   1.000
_cell.length_b   1.000
_cell.length_c   1.000
_cell.angle_alpha   90.00
_cell.angle_beta   90.00
_cell.angle_gamma   90.00
#
_symmetry.space_group_name_H-M   'P 1'
#
loop_
_entity.id
_entity.type
_entity.pdbx_description
1 polymer ?
#
loop_
_entity_poly.entity_id
_entity_poly.type
_entity_poly.pdbx_seq_one_letter_code
_entity_poly.pdbx_strand_id
1 'polypeptide(L)'
;MQRTEKKIVSNILKGSLGNLIEWFDWYVYASFSIYFAPSFFPSHDKTAALLSTAGVFAIGFLMRPLGSLVLGKYADQHGRRAALTLSVLIMAAGSLVIAITPSYHVIGIAAPIILMLARLFQGLSLGGEYGTSATYLSEMASRGHRGFYASFQYVTLISGQLIALGVQIILQSVLSEEMLTDWGWRIPFVIGSLGAIVVLFLRLSMEESDQFKAQKKNNNGSLRLLLKYPKSVMTVVGLTLGGTIAFYTYTTYLQKFMINSVGLPTQEVTLINFAALFIFMILQPIAGALSDKIGRKPLLFWFGIMGTIFTIPIFLTLQQVKTGMGAFLLMLAGLIIVTGYTSINAIVKAEMFPTEIRALGVGLPYGLTVAIFGGTVEYVALYLKKINHENLFFVYVTVVVFISLLVYWRMTDTKHTSKLDH
;
A
#
# COMPACT_ATOMS: atom_id res chain seq x y z
N MET A 1 -23.36 -3.99 -25.23
CA MET A 1 -22.49 -5.05 -25.76
C MET A 1 -21.79 -5.74 -24.61
N GLN A 2 -22.05 -7.03 -24.37
CA GLN A 2 -21.33 -7.83 -23.37
C GLN A 2 -19.85 -7.90 -23.80
N ARG A 3 -18.95 -7.30 -23.01
CA ARG A 3 -17.51 -7.43 -23.24
C ARG A 3 -17.11 -8.89 -23.00
N THR A 4 -16.46 -9.52 -23.98
CA THR A 4 -15.94 -10.88 -23.86
C THR A 4 -14.94 -10.97 -22.68
N GLU A 5 -14.96 -12.05 -21.90
CA GLU A 5 -14.07 -12.24 -20.73
C GLU A 5 -12.59 -11.96 -21.05
N LYS A 6 -12.12 -12.36 -22.23
CA LYS A 6 -10.75 -12.08 -22.71
C LYS A 6 -10.42 -10.58 -22.82
N LYS A 7 -11.38 -9.73 -23.24
CA LYS A 7 -11.20 -8.27 -23.29
C LYS A 7 -11.22 -7.65 -21.90
N ILE A 8 -12.04 -8.19 -20.98
CA ILE A 8 -12.09 -7.76 -19.58
C ILE A 8 -10.76 -8.07 -18.89
N VAL A 9 -10.26 -9.30 -19.02
CA VAL A 9 -8.97 -9.72 -18.47
C VAL A 9 -7.81 -8.90 -19.05
N SER A 10 -7.80 -8.66 -20.36
CA SER A 10 -6.76 -7.84 -21.00
C SER A 10 -6.73 -6.41 -20.47
N ASN A 11 -7.90 -5.77 -20.29
CA ASN A 11 -7.99 -4.42 -19.74
C ASN A 11 -7.62 -4.36 -18.25
N ILE A 12 -8.00 -5.38 -17.47
CA ILE A 12 -7.58 -5.53 -16.07
C ILE A 12 -6.06 -5.64 -15.98
N LEU A 13 -5.42 -6.45 -16.83
CA LEU A 13 -3.96 -6.60 -16.85
C LEU A 13 -3.26 -5.29 -17.22
N LYS A 14 -3.76 -4.55 -18.22
CA LYS A 14 -3.21 -3.23 -18.60
C LYS A 14 -3.34 -2.19 -17.48
N GLY A 15 -4.48 -2.16 -16.79
CA GLY A 15 -4.69 -1.28 -15.62
C GLY A 15 -3.82 -1.69 -14.42
N SER A 16 -3.67 -2.99 -14.20
CA SER A 16 -2.89 -3.57 -13.10
C SER A 16 -1.39 -3.36 -13.24
N LEU A 17 -0.88 -3.29 -14.48
CA LEU A 17 0.54 -3.02 -14.76
C LEU A 17 0.98 -1.64 -14.29
N GLY A 18 0.13 -0.61 -14.47
CA GLY A 18 0.40 0.73 -13.94
C GLY A 18 0.53 0.72 -12.42
N ASN A 19 -0.47 0.14 -11.75
CA ASN A 19 -0.49 0.03 -10.30
C ASN A 19 0.72 -0.77 -9.79
N LEU A 20 1.07 -1.88 -10.45
CA LEU A 20 2.24 -2.67 -10.08
C LEU A 20 3.53 -1.86 -10.09
N ILE A 21 3.75 -1.01 -11.11
CA ILE A 21 4.98 -0.19 -11.20
C ILE A 21 4.96 0.95 -10.18
N GLU A 22 3.82 1.61 -9.98
CA GLU A 22 3.71 2.65 -8.95
C GLU A 22 3.98 2.07 -7.54
N TRP A 23 3.47 0.88 -7.24
CA TRP A 23 3.76 0.19 -5.97
C TRP A 23 5.19 -0.34 -5.90
N PHE A 24 5.77 -0.81 -7.00
CA PHE A 24 7.18 -1.18 -7.06
C PHE A 24 8.05 -0.01 -6.59
N ASP A 25 7.88 1.18 -7.16
CA ASP A 25 8.66 2.39 -6.79
C ASP A 25 8.45 2.82 -5.33
N TRP A 26 7.23 2.62 -4.83
CA TRP A 26 6.91 2.87 -3.43
C TRP A 26 7.67 1.92 -2.49
N TYR A 27 7.69 0.63 -2.82
CA TYR A 27 8.32 -0.41 -2.01
C TYR A 27 9.84 -0.43 -2.14
N VAL A 28 10.40 -0.06 -3.31
CA VAL A 28 11.84 0.14 -3.47
C VAL A 28 12.37 1.11 -2.42
N TYR A 29 11.69 2.24 -2.19
CA TYR A 29 12.10 3.19 -1.15
C TYR A 29 12.08 2.56 0.25
N ALA A 30 10.99 1.87 0.60
CA ALA A 30 10.85 1.27 1.93
C ALA A 30 11.91 0.18 2.17
N SER A 31 12.09 -0.75 1.21
CA SER A 31 13.00 -1.88 1.31
C SER A 31 14.47 -1.47 1.24
N PHE A 32 14.81 -0.52 0.37
CA PHE A 32 16.20 -0.03 0.23
C PHE A 32 16.59 1.06 1.22
N SER A 33 15.66 1.57 2.04
CA SER A 33 15.94 2.62 3.03
C SER A 33 17.09 2.28 3.97
N ILE A 34 17.29 0.99 4.27
CA ILE A 34 18.41 0.51 5.11
C ILE A 34 19.77 0.79 4.45
N TYR A 35 19.86 0.80 3.12
CA TYR A 35 21.12 1.02 2.40
C TYR A 35 21.38 2.50 2.08
N PHE A 36 20.35 3.28 1.71
CA PHE A 36 20.54 4.67 1.30
C PHE A 36 20.34 5.71 2.41
N ALA A 37 19.74 5.35 3.56
CA ALA A 37 19.50 6.31 4.64
C ALA A 37 20.76 7.10 5.06
N PRO A 38 21.94 6.47 5.24
CA PRO A 38 23.17 7.20 5.58
C PRO A 38 23.61 8.18 4.49
N SER A 39 23.32 7.90 3.21
CA SER A 39 23.72 8.75 2.08
C SER A 39 22.97 10.08 2.03
N PHE A 40 21.75 10.16 2.61
CA PHE A 40 20.93 11.37 2.65
C PHE A 40 20.85 12.02 4.04
N PHE A 41 20.98 11.20 5.09
CA PHE A 41 20.87 11.62 6.48
C PHE A 41 22.09 11.14 7.26
N PRO A 42 23.25 11.81 7.12
CA PRO A 42 24.44 11.42 7.86
C PRO A 42 24.17 11.59 9.35
N SER A 43 24.21 10.48 10.06
CA SER A 43 24.09 10.44 11.51
C SER A 43 24.92 9.28 12.05
N HIS A 44 25.43 9.44 13.26
CA HIS A 44 26.16 8.36 13.95
C HIS A 44 25.24 7.23 14.43
N ASP A 45 23.91 7.43 14.38
CA ASP A 45 22.89 6.47 14.83
C ASP A 45 22.04 6.00 13.63
N LYS A 46 22.16 4.72 13.27
CA LYS A 46 21.38 4.09 12.19
C LYS A 46 19.86 4.27 12.38
N THR A 47 19.38 4.25 13.63
CA THR A 47 17.96 4.44 13.94
C THR A 47 17.51 5.85 13.63
N ALA A 48 18.36 6.86 13.84
CA ALA A 48 18.06 8.25 13.52
C ALA A 48 17.99 8.50 12.00
N ALA A 49 18.90 7.90 11.23
CA ALA A 49 18.84 7.94 9.77
C ALA A 49 17.56 7.28 9.23
N LEU A 50 17.19 6.11 9.75
CA LEU A 50 15.95 5.42 9.41
C LEU A 50 14.70 6.17 9.86
N LEU A 51 14.74 6.86 10.99
CA LEU A 51 13.62 7.70 11.45
C LEU A 51 13.39 8.88 10.48
N SER A 52 14.48 9.42 9.92
CA SER A 52 14.42 10.50 8.95
C SER A 52 13.85 10.04 7.61
N THR A 53 14.27 8.86 7.12
CA THR A 53 13.65 8.25 5.91
C THR A 53 12.21 7.83 6.15
N ALA A 54 11.86 7.29 7.32
CA ALA A 54 10.47 7.00 7.70
C ALA A 54 9.62 8.27 7.80
N GLY A 55 10.18 9.39 8.27
CA GLY A 55 9.52 10.69 8.26
C GLY A 55 9.24 11.18 6.84
N VAL A 56 10.22 11.06 5.94
CA VAL A 56 10.03 11.38 4.51
C VAL A 56 9.00 10.46 3.86
N PHE A 57 9.00 9.17 4.20
CA PHE A 57 7.98 8.21 3.76
C PHE A 57 6.57 8.64 4.23
N ALA A 58 6.41 8.98 5.51
CA ALA A 58 5.16 9.46 6.10
C ALA A 58 4.66 10.76 5.42
N ILE A 59 5.56 11.69 5.10
CA ILE A 59 5.22 12.92 4.38
C ILE A 59 4.67 12.61 2.97
N GLY A 60 5.23 11.63 2.26
CA GLY A 60 4.68 11.17 0.99
C GLY A 60 3.25 10.64 1.12
N PHE A 61 2.92 9.98 2.22
CA PHE A 61 1.55 9.53 2.52
C PHE A 61 0.56 10.70 2.69
N LEU A 62 0.98 11.81 3.29
CA LEU A 62 0.15 13.01 3.47
C LEU A 62 -0.29 13.63 2.14
N MET A 63 0.44 13.36 1.06
CA MET A 63 0.08 13.85 -0.27
C MET A 63 -1.01 13.01 -0.96
N ARG A 64 -1.34 11.81 -0.45
CA ARG A 64 -2.35 10.93 -1.08
C ARG A 64 -3.76 11.55 -1.16
N PRO A 65 -4.31 12.17 -0.10
CA PRO A 65 -5.60 12.85 -0.21
C PRO A 65 -5.57 13.99 -1.23
N LEU A 66 -4.49 14.79 -1.25
CA LEU A 66 -4.32 15.87 -2.22
C LEU A 66 -4.20 15.33 -3.65
N GLY A 67 -3.46 14.24 -3.84
CA GLY A 67 -3.33 13.52 -5.11
C GLY A 67 -4.67 13.03 -5.63
N SER A 68 -5.48 12.42 -4.75
CA SER A 68 -6.84 11.97 -5.09
C SER A 68 -7.74 13.10 -5.58
N LEU A 69 -7.62 14.30 -4.98
CA LEU A 69 -8.40 15.47 -5.36
C LEU A 69 -7.91 16.11 -6.66
N VAL A 70 -6.59 16.26 -6.82
CA VAL A 70 -5.98 16.92 -7.99
C VAL A 70 -6.08 16.04 -9.22
N LEU A 71 -5.63 14.78 -9.15
CA LEU A 71 -5.69 13.84 -10.26
C LEU A 71 -7.14 13.42 -10.56
N GLY A 72 -8.01 13.36 -9.55
CA GLY A 72 -9.45 13.15 -9.74
C GLY A 72 -10.10 14.26 -10.56
N LYS A 73 -9.91 15.53 -10.17
CA LYS A 73 -10.41 16.68 -10.95
C LYS A 73 -9.81 16.72 -12.37
N TYR A 74 -8.53 16.41 -12.50
CA TYR A 74 -7.87 16.35 -13.80
C TYR A 74 -8.47 15.24 -14.68
N ALA A 75 -8.78 14.07 -14.10
CA ALA A 75 -9.45 12.97 -14.79
C ALA A 75 -10.85 13.34 -15.27
N ASP A 76 -11.58 14.14 -14.50
CA ASP A 76 -12.93 14.60 -14.87
C ASP A 76 -12.90 15.67 -15.97
N GLN A 77 -11.86 16.49 -16.04
CA GLN A 77 -11.72 17.56 -17.03
C GLN A 77 -11.06 17.10 -18.35
N HIS A 78 -10.03 16.28 -18.26
CA HIS A 78 -9.15 15.92 -19.38
C HIS A 78 -9.20 14.42 -19.73
N GLY A 79 -10.03 13.65 -19.02
CA GLY A 79 -10.18 12.22 -19.25
C GLY A 79 -9.32 11.36 -18.34
N ARG A 80 -9.78 10.12 -18.11
CA ARG A 80 -9.16 9.18 -17.17
C ARG A 80 -7.79 8.73 -17.66
N ARG A 81 -7.63 8.56 -18.98
CA ARG A 81 -6.34 8.21 -19.58
C ARG A 81 -5.30 9.29 -19.30
N ALA A 82 -5.64 10.57 -19.49
CA ALA A 82 -4.73 11.68 -19.24
C ALA A 82 -4.27 11.71 -17.77
N ALA A 83 -5.19 11.55 -16.81
CA ALA A 83 -4.85 11.54 -15.39
C ALA A 83 -3.95 10.37 -14.98
N LEU A 84 -4.23 9.18 -15.50
CA LEU A 84 -3.41 8.01 -15.22
C LEU A 84 -2.01 8.12 -15.85
N THR A 85 -1.89 8.71 -17.05
CA THR A 85 -0.59 9.02 -17.67
C THR A 85 0.19 10.03 -16.85
N LEU A 86 -0.47 11.09 -16.37
CA LEU A 86 0.14 12.10 -15.52
C LEU A 86 0.63 11.50 -14.19
N SER A 87 -0.15 10.62 -13.56
CA SER A 87 0.26 9.90 -12.35
C SER A 87 1.58 9.16 -12.55
N VAL A 88 1.64 8.32 -13.60
CA VAL A 88 2.83 7.51 -13.89
C VAL A 88 4.05 8.38 -14.21
N LEU A 89 3.86 9.51 -14.93
CA LEU A 89 4.94 10.46 -15.19
C LEU A 89 5.49 11.10 -13.91
N ILE A 90 4.61 11.51 -13.00
CA ILE A 90 5.00 12.08 -11.70
C ILE A 90 5.77 11.04 -10.88
N MET A 91 5.31 9.79 -10.84
CA MET A 91 6.00 8.70 -10.16
C MET A 91 7.40 8.46 -10.75
N ALA A 92 7.49 8.31 -12.08
CA ALA A 92 8.73 8.04 -12.80
C ALA A 92 9.77 9.14 -12.61
N ALA A 93 9.32 10.40 -12.69
CA ALA A 93 10.16 11.57 -12.47
C ALA A 93 10.70 11.61 -11.04
N GLY A 94 9.86 11.32 -10.04
CA GLY A 94 10.28 11.23 -8.65
C GLY A 94 11.34 10.14 -8.43
N SER A 95 11.14 8.95 -8.98
CA SER A 95 12.12 7.85 -8.92
C SER A 95 13.43 8.22 -9.60
N LEU A 96 13.38 8.87 -10.77
CA LEU A 96 14.58 9.27 -11.50
C LEU A 96 15.35 10.34 -10.75
N VAL A 97 14.65 11.35 -10.20
CA VAL A 97 15.25 12.38 -9.36
C VAL A 97 15.98 11.74 -8.19
N ILE A 98 15.37 10.78 -7.47
CA ILE A 98 16.02 10.07 -6.37
C ILE A 98 17.25 9.30 -6.86
N ALA A 99 17.15 8.62 -8.01
CA ALA A 99 18.24 7.83 -8.58
C ALA A 99 19.46 8.68 -8.96
N ILE A 100 19.29 9.94 -9.36
CA ILE A 100 20.38 10.83 -9.78
C ILE A 100 20.82 11.83 -8.70
N THR A 101 20.06 11.98 -7.62
CA THR A 101 20.37 12.96 -6.55
C THR A 101 21.70 12.63 -5.88
N PRO A 102 22.68 13.56 -5.85
CA PRO A 102 23.94 13.35 -5.12
C PRO A 102 23.73 13.15 -3.62
N SER A 103 24.69 12.50 -2.94
CA SER A 103 24.64 12.27 -1.50
C SER A 103 24.83 13.57 -0.70
N TYR A 104 24.51 13.53 0.59
CA TYR A 104 24.71 14.64 1.52
C TYR A 104 26.15 15.14 1.53
N HIS A 105 27.14 14.25 1.35
CA HIS A 105 28.55 14.64 1.30
C HIS A 105 28.88 15.59 0.14
N VAL A 106 28.09 15.58 -0.94
CA VAL A 106 28.32 16.41 -2.13
C VAL A 106 27.51 17.70 -2.10
N ILE A 107 26.22 17.63 -1.74
CA ILE A 107 25.29 18.77 -1.85
C ILE A 107 24.68 19.20 -0.50
N GLY A 108 25.14 18.61 0.61
CA GLY A 108 24.67 18.94 1.96
C GLY A 108 23.18 18.73 2.14
N ILE A 109 22.53 19.66 2.83
CA ILE A 109 21.10 19.61 3.17
C ILE A 109 20.17 19.60 1.96
N ALA A 110 20.66 19.97 0.77
CA ALA A 110 19.87 19.86 -0.46
C ALA A 110 19.49 18.40 -0.78
N ALA A 111 20.34 17.41 -0.44
CA ALA A 111 20.05 15.99 -0.69
C ALA A 111 18.75 15.53 -0.01
N PRO A 112 18.57 15.66 1.32
CA PRO A 112 17.32 15.26 1.98
C PRO A 112 16.11 16.12 1.56
N ILE A 113 16.31 17.40 1.20
CA ILE A 113 15.23 18.25 0.68
C ILE A 113 14.73 17.74 -0.68
N ILE A 114 15.65 17.42 -1.61
CA ILE A 114 15.30 16.87 -2.92
C ILE A 114 14.60 15.52 -2.75
N LEU A 115 15.10 14.66 -1.87
CA LEU A 115 14.47 13.38 -1.54
C LEU A 115 13.03 13.57 -1.03
N MET A 116 12.83 14.54 -0.13
CA MET A 116 11.51 14.87 0.41
C MET A 116 10.57 15.38 -0.68
N LEU A 117 11.02 16.32 -1.52
CA LEU A 117 10.23 16.86 -2.63
C LEU A 117 9.84 15.77 -3.63
N ALA A 118 10.79 14.92 -4.02
CA ALA A 118 10.51 13.77 -4.89
C ALA A 118 9.43 12.86 -4.28
N ARG A 119 9.50 12.59 -2.97
CA ARG A 119 8.53 11.76 -2.26
C ARG A 119 7.14 12.41 -2.13
N LEU A 120 7.06 13.72 -1.97
CA LEU A 120 5.80 14.47 -2.01
C LEU A 120 5.11 14.29 -3.38
N PHE A 121 5.85 14.40 -4.47
CA PHE A 121 5.33 14.18 -5.82
C PHE A 121 4.89 12.72 -6.04
N GLN A 122 5.69 11.74 -5.61
CA GLN A 122 5.29 10.32 -5.72
C GLN A 122 4.04 10.00 -4.88
N GLY A 123 3.89 10.65 -3.73
CA GLY A 123 2.69 10.56 -2.89
C GLY A 123 1.43 11.09 -3.56
N LEU A 124 1.54 12.17 -4.35
CA LEU A 124 0.43 12.70 -5.16
C LEU A 124 -0.04 11.68 -6.21
N SER A 125 0.89 11.01 -6.89
CA SER A 125 0.58 9.99 -7.90
C SER A 125 -0.27 8.85 -7.31
N LEU A 126 0.21 8.20 -6.25
CA LEU A 126 -0.51 7.09 -5.60
C LEU A 126 -1.89 7.46 -5.05
N GLY A 127 -2.09 8.73 -4.69
CA GLY A 127 -3.37 9.23 -4.19
C GLY A 127 -4.52 9.07 -5.18
N GLY A 128 -4.25 9.29 -6.48
CA GLY A 128 -5.27 9.20 -7.53
C GLY A 128 -5.62 7.78 -7.95
N GLU A 129 -4.69 6.83 -7.78
CA GLU A 129 -4.81 5.50 -8.37
C GLU A 129 -5.67 4.52 -7.54
N TYR A 130 -5.61 4.60 -6.21
CA TYR A 130 -6.29 3.61 -5.35
C TYR A 130 -7.82 3.64 -5.50
N GLY A 131 -8.43 4.83 -5.45
CA GLY A 131 -9.88 5.00 -5.51
C GLY A 131 -10.46 4.60 -6.88
N THR A 132 -9.72 4.89 -7.95
CA THR A 132 -10.11 4.57 -9.32
C THR A 132 -10.00 3.07 -9.59
N SER A 133 -8.93 2.43 -9.13
CA SER A 133 -8.71 0.98 -9.28
C SER A 133 -9.70 0.14 -8.46
N ALA A 134 -9.97 0.52 -7.20
CA ALA A 134 -10.93 -0.19 -6.36
C ALA A 134 -12.36 -0.14 -6.93
N THR A 135 -12.76 1.03 -7.45
CA THR A 135 -14.07 1.22 -8.07
C THR A 135 -14.17 0.39 -9.36
N TYR A 136 -13.17 0.48 -10.23
CA TYR A 136 -13.13 -0.27 -11.49
C TYR A 136 -13.24 -1.79 -11.27
N LEU A 137 -12.47 -2.36 -10.34
CA LEU A 137 -12.52 -3.79 -10.03
C LEU A 137 -13.87 -4.22 -9.46
N SER A 138 -14.49 -3.38 -8.62
CA SER A 138 -15.81 -3.66 -8.05
C SER A 138 -16.95 -3.61 -9.08
N GLU A 139 -16.82 -2.75 -10.10
CA GLU A 139 -17.81 -2.58 -11.17
C GLU A 139 -17.69 -3.66 -12.26
N MET A 140 -16.50 -4.17 -12.50
CA MET A 140 -16.26 -5.27 -13.45
C MET A 140 -16.60 -6.65 -12.88
N ALA A 141 -16.79 -6.77 -11.56
CA ALA A 141 -17.00 -8.05 -10.91
C ALA A 141 -18.41 -8.62 -11.19
N SER A 142 -18.47 -9.89 -11.59
CA SER A 142 -19.72 -10.64 -11.73
C SER A 142 -20.40 -10.81 -10.35
N ARG A 143 -21.74 -10.78 -10.34
CA ARG A 143 -22.54 -10.99 -9.12
C ARG A 143 -22.14 -12.33 -8.49
N GLY A 144 -21.81 -12.31 -7.19
CA GLY A 144 -21.39 -13.50 -6.43
C GLY A 144 -19.88 -13.77 -6.37
N HIS A 145 -19.06 -13.09 -7.17
CA HIS A 145 -17.58 -13.25 -7.17
C HIS A 145 -16.84 -11.95 -6.86
N ARG A 146 -17.53 -10.98 -6.24
CA ARG A 146 -16.99 -9.63 -5.99
C ARG A 146 -15.78 -9.65 -5.06
N GLY A 147 -15.77 -10.53 -4.04
CA GLY A 147 -14.62 -10.69 -3.14
C GLY A 147 -13.39 -11.22 -3.86
N PHE A 148 -13.56 -12.23 -4.72
CA PHE A 148 -12.45 -12.78 -5.52
C PHE A 148 -11.82 -11.71 -6.43
N TYR A 149 -12.60 -10.99 -7.23
CA TYR A 149 -12.04 -9.96 -8.12
C TYR A 149 -11.44 -8.77 -7.37
N ALA A 150 -12.05 -8.32 -6.28
CA ALA A 150 -11.52 -7.20 -5.49
C ALA A 150 -10.17 -7.53 -4.85
N SER A 151 -9.92 -8.80 -4.50
CA SER A 151 -8.65 -9.23 -3.90
C SER A 151 -7.42 -9.03 -4.81
N PHE A 152 -7.62 -8.98 -6.14
CA PHE A 152 -6.53 -8.75 -7.10
C PHE A 152 -5.89 -7.38 -6.94
N GLN A 153 -6.57 -6.42 -6.31
CA GLN A 153 -5.96 -5.15 -5.95
C GLN A 153 -4.76 -5.36 -5.02
N TYR A 154 -4.87 -6.22 -4.01
CA TYR A 154 -3.74 -6.54 -3.14
C TYR A 154 -2.73 -7.47 -3.81
N VAL A 155 -3.15 -8.34 -4.73
CA VAL A 155 -2.21 -9.15 -5.53
C VAL A 155 -1.25 -8.26 -6.31
N THR A 156 -1.75 -7.24 -7.00
CA THR A 156 -0.91 -6.33 -7.80
C THR A 156 0.02 -5.48 -6.92
N LEU A 157 -0.49 -5.01 -5.78
CA LEU A 157 0.29 -4.26 -4.80
C LEU A 157 1.43 -5.10 -4.22
N ILE A 158 1.15 -6.35 -3.80
CA ILE A 158 2.17 -7.26 -3.26
C ILE A 158 3.11 -7.77 -4.36
N SER A 159 2.64 -7.91 -5.60
CA SER A 159 3.52 -8.22 -6.74
C SER A 159 4.57 -7.13 -6.94
N GLY A 160 4.19 -5.85 -6.84
CA GLY A 160 5.14 -4.73 -6.88
C GLY A 160 6.19 -4.83 -5.77
N GLN A 161 5.76 -5.17 -4.54
CA GLN A 161 6.67 -5.40 -3.41
C GLN A 161 7.61 -6.60 -3.65
N LEU A 162 7.10 -7.71 -4.16
CA LEU A 162 7.88 -8.91 -4.46
C LEU A 162 8.93 -8.65 -5.55
N ILE A 163 8.59 -7.88 -6.58
CA ILE A 163 9.56 -7.50 -7.62
C ILE A 163 10.65 -6.60 -7.03
N ALA A 164 10.29 -5.64 -6.15
CA ALA A 164 11.27 -4.81 -5.45
C ALA A 164 12.23 -5.65 -4.58
N LEU A 165 11.69 -6.62 -3.84
CA LEU A 165 12.49 -7.57 -3.05
C LEU A 165 13.31 -8.51 -3.93
N GLY A 166 12.78 -8.94 -5.09
CA GLY A 166 13.52 -9.76 -6.05
C GLY A 166 14.74 -9.01 -6.60
N VAL A 167 14.57 -7.74 -6.97
CA VAL A 167 15.69 -6.86 -7.35
C VAL A 167 16.67 -6.72 -6.19
N GLN A 168 16.18 -6.53 -4.96
CA GLN A 168 17.04 -6.49 -3.77
C GLN A 168 17.86 -7.76 -3.59
N ILE A 169 17.25 -8.94 -3.71
CA ILE A 169 17.93 -10.24 -3.60
C ILE A 169 19.02 -10.38 -4.67
N ILE A 170 18.72 -10.03 -5.93
CA ILE A 170 19.69 -10.07 -7.04
C ILE A 170 20.85 -9.13 -6.78
N LEU A 171 20.58 -7.90 -6.33
CA LEU A 171 21.65 -6.95 -6.03
C LEU A 171 22.48 -7.40 -4.81
N GLN A 172 21.86 -8.03 -3.81
CA GLN A 172 22.55 -8.61 -2.65
C GLN A 172 23.41 -9.84 -2.98
N SER A 173 23.13 -10.54 -4.08
CA SER A 173 23.95 -11.69 -4.51
C SER A 173 25.09 -11.30 -5.44
N VAL A 174 24.98 -10.16 -6.14
CA VAL A 174 25.97 -9.71 -7.12
C VAL A 174 26.89 -8.60 -6.56
N LEU A 175 26.40 -7.77 -5.63
CA LEU A 175 27.15 -6.64 -5.07
C LEU A 175 27.51 -6.89 -3.59
N SER A 176 28.66 -6.35 -3.18
CA SER A 176 29.03 -6.30 -1.75
C SER A 176 28.14 -5.29 -0.99
N GLU A 177 28.06 -5.43 0.33
CA GLU A 177 27.30 -4.50 1.17
C GLU A 177 27.78 -3.05 1.01
N GLU A 178 29.09 -2.85 0.88
CA GLU A 178 29.69 -1.54 0.62
C GLU A 178 29.19 -0.95 -0.71
N MET A 179 29.25 -1.73 -1.81
CA MET A 179 28.76 -1.29 -3.12
C MET A 179 27.26 -0.99 -3.11
N LEU A 180 26.46 -1.77 -2.38
CA LEU A 180 25.03 -1.53 -2.20
C LEU A 180 24.74 -0.19 -1.52
N THR A 181 25.49 0.13 -0.47
CA THR A 181 25.33 1.39 0.27
C THR A 181 25.90 2.61 -0.47
N ASP A 182 26.93 2.42 -1.29
CA ASP A 182 27.56 3.50 -2.04
C ASP A 182 26.71 3.94 -3.25
N TRP A 183 26.36 3.01 -4.14
CA TRP A 183 25.63 3.34 -5.38
C TRP A 183 24.57 2.31 -5.78
N GLY A 184 24.66 1.06 -5.32
CA GLY A 184 23.77 -0.03 -5.75
C GLY A 184 22.30 0.22 -5.44
N TRP A 185 21.99 0.97 -4.37
CA TRP A 185 20.62 1.38 -4.04
C TRP A 185 19.94 2.26 -5.11
N ARG A 186 20.69 2.88 -6.04
CA ARG A 186 20.13 3.70 -7.13
C ARG A 186 19.49 2.87 -8.23
N ILE A 187 20.02 1.67 -8.48
CA ILE A 187 19.58 0.75 -9.55
C ILE A 187 18.07 0.49 -9.54
N PRO A 188 17.43 0.10 -8.41
CA PRO A 188 15.99 -0.18 -8.42
C PRO A 188 15.13 1.04 -8.75
N PHE A 189 15.56 2.26 -8.39
CA PHE A 189 14.86 3.48 -8.79
C PHE A 189 14.94 3.74 -10.30
N VAL A 190 16.08 3.43 -10.94
CA VAL A 190 16.22 3.49 -12.40
C VAL A 190 15.32 2.45 -13.09
N ILE A 191 15.29 1.22 -12.59
CA ILE A 191 14.39 0.17 -13.08
C ILE A 191 12.93 0.64 -13.01
N GLY A 192 12.56 1.27 -11.91
CA GLY A 192 11.26 1.90 -11.69
C GLY A 192 10.87 2.93 -12.74
N SER A 193 11.74 3.92 -12.93
CA SER A 193 11.56 4.96 -13.94
C SER A 193 11.48 4.40 -15.37
N LEU A 194 12.28 3.39 -15.71
CA LEU A 194 12.22 2.73 -17.02
C LEU A 194 10.93 1.91 -17.19
N GLY A 195 10.50 1.22 -16.14
CA GLY A 195 9.23 0.50 -16.12
C GLY A 195 8.05 1.43 -16.36
N ALA A 196 8.07 2.62 -15.76
CA ALA A 196 7.05 3.63 -15.96
C ALA A 196 6.97 4.08 -17.43
N ILE A 197 8.10 4.19 -18.13
CA ILE A 197 8.12 4.47 -19.59
C ILE A 197 7.40 3.37 -20.38
N VAL A 198 7.62 2.10 -20.05
CA VAL A 198 6.90 0.98 -20.67
C VAL A 198 5.40 1.10 -20.44
N VAL A 199 4.97 1.42 -19.21
CA VAL A 199 3.54 1.66 -18.91
C VAL A 199 2.98 2.85 -19.69
N LEU A 200 3.75 3.92 -19.90
CA LEU A 200 3.31 5.05 -20.72
C LEU A 200 3.01 4.59 -22.15
N PHE A 201 3.89 3.81 -22.77
CA PHE A 201 3.64 3.24 -24.10
C PHE A 201 2.40 2.35 -24.13
N LEU A 202 2.19 1.53 -23.10
CA LEU A 202 0.98 0.70 -22.99
C LEU A 202 -0.28 1.56 -22.84
N ARG A 203 -0.23 2.65 -22.07
CA ARG A 203 -1.36 3.57 -21.89
C ARG A 203 -1.67 4.37 -23.15
N LEU A 204 -0.69 4.60 -24.04
CA LEU A 204 -0.95 5.23 -25.34
C LEU A 204 -1.88 4.39 -26.23
N SER A 205 -1.89 3.06 -26.03
CA SER A 205 -2.75 2.12 -26.74
C SER A 205 -4.15 1.92 -26.11
N MET A 206 -4.43 2.53 -24.96
CA MET A 206 -5.73 2.38 -24.29
C MET A 206 -6.76 3.34 -24.90
N GLU A 207 -7.91 2.79 -25.28
CA GLU A 207 -9.09 3.57 -25.65
C GLU A 207 -9.68 4.25 -24.41
N GLU A 208 -10.14 5.49 -24.57
CA GLU A 208 -10.80 6.22 -23.51
C GLU A 208 -12.11 5.54 -23.10
N SER A 209 -12.35 5.42 -21.79
CA SER A 209 -13.55 4.75 -21.26
C SER A 209 -14.81 5.29 -21.92
N ASP A 210 -15.68 4.38 -22.39
CA ASP A 210 -17.00 4.67 -22.96
C ASP A 210 -17.84 5.62 -22.06
N GLN A 211 -17.60 5.61 -20.75
CA GLN A 211 -18.25 6.49 -19.77
C GLN A 211 -17.78 7.96 -19.83
N PHE A 212 -16.55 8.26 -20.27
CA PHE A 212 -16.10 9.65 -20.48
C PHE A 212 -16.79 10.26 -21.71
N LYS A 213 -16.94 9.48 -22.78
CA LYS A 213 -17.66 9.89 -24.00
C LYS A 213 -19.16 10.10 -23.76
N ALA A 214 -19.75 9.39 -22.79
CA ALA A 214 -21.16 9.47 -22.45
C ALA A 214 -21.51 10.50 -21.33
N GLN A 215 -20.52 11.12 -20.69
CA GLN A 215 -20.77 12.00 -19.54
C GLN A 215 -21.27 13.39 -19.98
N LYS A 216 -22.59 13.58 -19.95
CA LYS A 216 -23.18 14.92 -19.75
C LYS A 216 -22.67 15.45 -18.41
N LYS A 217 -22.31 16.74 -18.38
CA LYS A 217 -21.76 17.60 -17.31
C LYS A 217 -22.48 17.60 -15.93
N ASN A 218 -23.28 16.61 -15.57
CA ASN A 218 -24.10 16.58 -14.35
C ASN A 218 -23.77 15.39 -13.46
N ASN A 219 -22.78 15.56 -12.59
CA ASN A 219 -22.95 15.57 -11.12
C ASN A 219 -21.57 15.46 -10.49
N ASN A 220 -21.07 16.60 -10.02
CA ASN A 220 -19.93 16.63 -9.12
C ASN A 220 -20.27 15.74 -7.91
N GLY A 221 -19.50 14.69 -7.67
CA GLY A 221 -19.39 14.07 -6.34
C GLY A 221 -18.89 15.15 -5.37
N SER A 222 -19.79 16.02 -4.91
CA SER A 222 -19.41 17.16 -4.09
C SER A 222 -19.03 16.64 -2.71
N LEU A 223 -17.96 17.18 -2.12
CA LEU A 223 -17.64 17.02 -0.71
C LEU A 223 -18.88 17.24 0.18
N ARG A 224 -19.82 18.10 -0.23
CA ARG A 224 -21.10 18.33 0.45
C ARG A 224 -22.02 17.11 0.49
N LEU A 225 -21.97 16.25 -0.52
CA LEU A 225 -22.78 15.03 -0.58
C LEU A 225 -22.19 13.93 0.30
N LEU A 226 -20.86 13.88 0.43
CA LEU A 226 -20.18 12.98 1.38
C LEU A 226 -20.57 13.27 2.83
N LEU A 227 -20.67 14.54 3.20
CA LEU A 227 -21.06 14.97 4.55
C LEU A 227 -22.45 14.47 4.98
N LYS A 228 -23.29 14.02 4.04
CA LYS A 228 -24.58 13.39 4.35
C LYS A 228 -24.46 11.93 4.83
N TYR A 229 -23.27 11.32 4.74
CA TYR A 229 -23.03 9.92 5.11
C TYR A 229 -21.98 9.75 6.23
N PRO A 230 -22.09 10.46 7.38
CA PRO A 230 -21.05 10.46 8.41
C PRO A 230 -20.84 9.08 9.04
N LYS A 231 -21.90 8.28 9.18
CA LYS A 231 -21.80 6.90 9.70
C LYS A 231 -20.95 6.01 8.79
N SER A 232 -21.22 6.00 7.49
CA SER A 232 -20.44 5.22 6.51
C SER A 232 -18.97 5.67 6.47
N VAL A 233 -18.73 6.99 6.51
CA VAL A 233 -17.38 7.55 6.55
C VAL A 233 -16.62 7.07 7.81
N MET A 234 -17.24 7.15 8.98
CA MET A 234 -16.62 6.70 10.24
C MET A 234 -16.35 5.19 10.23
N THR A 235 -17.25 4.38 9.66
CA THR A 235 -17.01 2.95 9.48
C THR A 235 -15.81 2.68 8.57
N VAL A 236 -15.66 3.43 7.46
CA VAL A 236 -14.49 3.31 6.58
C VAL A 236 -13.20 3.71 7.29
N VAL A 237 -13.21 4.78 8.07
CA VAL A 237 -12.05 5.20 8.89
C VAL A 237 -11.70 4.09 9.88
N GLY A 238 -12.68 3.60 10.64
CA GLY A 238 -12.48 2.53 11.62
C GLY A 238 -11.99 1.21 11.00
N LEU A 239 -12.51 0.83 9.82
CA LEU A 239 -12.03 -0.32 9.05
C LEU A 239 -10.57 -0.14 8.61
N THR A 240 -10.27 1.06 8.11
CA THR A 240 -8.96 1.37 7.54
C THR A 240 -7.88 1.48 8.60
N LEU A 241 -8.22 1.99 9.79
CA LEU A 241 -7.31 2.26 10.89
C LEU A 241 -6.50 1.02 11.30
N GLY A 242 -7.15 -0.03 11.82
CA GLY A 242 -6.48 -1.27 12.22
C GLY A 242 -5.88 -2.02 11.03
N GLY A 243 -6.61 -2.08 9.91
CA GLY A 243 -6.17 -2.79 8.73
C GLY A 243 -4.90 -2.20 8.10
N THR A 244 -4.79 -0.88 8.02
CA THR A 244 -3.60 -0.22 7.45
C THR A 244 -2.41 -0.29 8.38
N ILE A 245 -2.61 -0.15 9.69
CA ILE A 245 -1.52 -0.21 10.67
C ILE A 245 -0.96 -1.62 10.71
N ALA A 246 -1.81 -2.64 10.81
CA ALA A 246 -1.38 -4.03 10.77
C ALA A 246 -0.68 -4.36 9.44
N PHE A 247 -1.23 -3.92 8.30
CA PHE A 247 -0.63 -4.14 7.00
C PHE A 247 0.82 -3.62 6.92
N TYR A 248 1.07 -2.34 7.21
CA TYR A 248 2.43 -1.78 7.15
C TYR A 248 3.34 -2.34 8.27
N THR A 249 2.76 -2.69 9.42
CA THR A 249 3.50 -3.36 10.51
C THR A 249 4.12 -4.67 10.04
N TYR A 250 3.33 -5.56 9.43
CA TYR A 250 3.79 -6.89 9.02
C TYR A 250 4.51 -6.91 7.67
N THR A 251 4.25 -5.95 6.78
CA THR A 251 4.83 -5.95 5.41
C THR A 251 6.07 -5.09 5.25
N THR A 252 6.25 -4.02 6.03
CA THR A 252 7.40 -3.11 5.87
C THR A 252 8.21 -2.97 7.16
N TYR A 253 7.57 -2.69 8.30
CA TYR A 253 8.30 -2.50 9.56
C TYR A 253 8.93 -3.81 10.08
N LEU A 254 8.24 -4.96 9.95
CA LEU A 254 8.74 -6.24 10.45
C LEU A 254 10.12 -6.62 9.89
N GLN A 255 10.39 -6.29 8.62
CA GLN A 255 11.71 -6.43 8.01
C GLN A 255 12.78 -5.67 8.80
N LYS A 256 12.54 -4.38 9.08
CA LYS A 256 13.44 -3.52 9.84
C LYS A 256 13.58 -3.98 11.29
N PHE A 257 12.51 -4.51 11.88
CA PHE A 257 12.53 -5.08 13.22
C PHE A 257 13.44 -6.31 13.31
N MET A 258 13.32 -7.25 12.37
CA MET A 258 14.18 -8.44 12.30
C MET A 258 15.66 -8.07 12.13
N ILE A 259 15.97 -7.06 11.31
CA ILE A 259 17.35 -6.62 11.08
C ILE A 259 17.89 -5.84 12.28
N ASN A 260 17.18 -4.80 12.72
CA ASN A 260 17.73 -3.83 13.68
C ASN A 260 17.52 -4.23 15.14
N SER A 261 16.45 -4.97 15.47
CA SER A 261 16.08 -5.30 16.85
C SER A 261 16.45 -6.74 17.20
N VAL A 262 16.18 -7.68 16.28
CA VAL A 262 16.55 -9.10 16.47
C VAL A 262 18.02 -9.35 16.07
N GLY A 263 18.55 -8.57 15.12
CA GLY A 263 19.95 -8.70 14.67
C GLY A 263 20.15 -9.79 13.61
N LEU A 264 19.10 -10.18 12.88
CA LEU A 264 19.21 -11.17 11.82
C LEU A 264 19.94 -10.60 10.58
N PRO A 265 20.70 -11.43 9.85
CA PRO A 265 21.38 -11.01 8.63
C PRO A 265 20.40 -10.47 7.58
N THR A 266 20.75 -9.33 6.95
CA THR A 266 19.89 -8.66 5.97
C THR A 266 19.47 -9.57 4.82
N GLN A 267 20.39 -10.40 4.29
CA GLN A 267 20.09 -11.35 3.21
C GLN A 267 19.05 -12.39 3.62
N GLU A 268 19.19 -12.97 4.82
CA GLU A 268 18.25 -13.96 5.36
C GLU A 268 16.87 -13.34 5.56
N VAL A 269 16.81 -12.12 6.12
CA VAL A 269 15.55 -11.41 6.32
C VAL A 269 14.88 -11.05 4.98
N THR A 270 15.64 -10.63 3.95
CA THR A 270 15.06 -10.36 2.63
C THR A 270 14.41 -11.61 2.04
N LEU A 271 15.05 -12.77 2.14
CA LEU A 271 14.49 -14.05 1.66
C LEU A 271 13.24 -14.46 2.44
N ILE A 272 13.25 -14.31 3.76
CA ILE A 272 12.08 -14.55 4.62
C ILE A 272 10.90 -13.67 4.19
N ASN A 273 11.13 -12.37 3.99
CA ASN A 273 10.09 -11.44 3.54
C ASN A 273 9.55 -11.83 2.16
N PHE A 274 10.43 -12.15 1.21
CA PHE A 274 10.03 -12.55 -0.13
C PHE A 274 9.14 -13.81 -0.10
N ALA A 275 9.56 -14.86 0.62
CA ALA A 275 8.79 -16.10 0.72
C ALA A 275 7.44 -15.88 1.42
N ALA A 276 7.41 -15.12 2.52
CA ALA A 276 6.18 -14.87 3.27
C ALA A 276 5.18 -14.03 2.48
N LEU A 277 5.67 -12.99 1.78
CA LEU A 277 4.84 -12.14 0.92
C LEU A 277 4.34 -12.88 -0.33
N PHE A 278 5.10 -13.83 -0.86
CA PHE A 278 4.67 -14.67 -1.98
C PHE A 278 3.47 -15.54 -1.57
N ILE A 279 3.53 -16.18 -0.41
CA ILE A 279 2.40 -16.93 0.14
C ILE A 279 1.23 -15.98 0.42
N PHE A 280 1.49 -14.83 1.04
CA PHE A 280 0.46 -13.82 1.31
C PHE A 280 -0.26 -13.33 0.06
N MET A 281 0.45 -13.15 -1.06
CA MET A 281 -0.13 -12.80 -2.36
C MET A 281 -1.12 -13.87 -2.84
N ILE A 282 -0.76 -15.15 -2.74
CA ILE A 282 -1.62 -16.28 -3.14
C ILE A 282 -2.85 -16.39 -2.23
N LEU A 283 -2.70 -16.08 -0.94
CA LEU A 283 -3.81 -16.12 0.01
C LEU A 283 -4.90 -15.07 -0.26
N GLN A 284 -4.57 -13.94 -0.92
CA GLN A 284 -5.55 -12.87 -1.19
C GLN A 284 -6.76 -13.36 -2.01
N PRO A 285 -6.61 -13.97 -3.20
CA PRO A 285 -7.74 -14.48 -3.97
C PRO A 285 -8.47 -15.64 -3.29
N ILE A 286 -7.77 -16.48 -2.54
CA ILE A 286 -8.38 -17.59 -1.80
C ILE A 286 -9.33 -17.05 -0.73
N ALA A 287 -8.87 -16.09 0.07
CA ALA A 287 -9.69 -15.44 1.09
C ALA A 287 -10.81 -14.58 0.47
N GLY A 288 -10.53 -13.91 -0.64
CA GLY A 288 -11.55 -13.19 -1.42
C GLY A 288 -12.69 -14.10 -1.84
N ALA A 289 -12.38 -15.27 -2.44
CA ALA A 289 -13.37 -16.27 -2.82
C ALA A 289 -14.09 -16.89 -1.61
N LEU A 290 -13.40 -17.09 -0.49
CA LEU A 290 -14.00 -17.55 0.75
C LEU A 290 -15.06 -16.55 1.25
N SER A 291 -14.76 -15.25 1.20
CA SER A 291 -15.69 -14.19 1.61
C SER A 291 -16.96 -14.13 0.76
N ASP A 292 -16.88 -14.54 -0.50
CA ASP A 292 -18.04 -14.67 -1.37
C ASP A 292 -18.97 -15.80 -0.92
N LYS A 293 -18.43 -16.88 -0.35
CA LYS A 293 -19.20 -17.99 0.22
C LYS A 293 -19.77 -17.66 1.61
N ILE A 294 -18.92 -17.28 2.55
CA ILE A 294 -19.28 -17.19 3.98
C ILE A 294 -19.74 -15.78 4.43
N GLY A 295 -19.59 -14.75 3.59
CA GLY A 295 -19.84 -13.36 3.96
C GLY A 295 -18.55 -12.58 4.22
N ARG A 296 -18.64 -11.25 4.27
CA ARG A 296 -17.46 -10.37 4.46
C ARG A 296 -17.16 -10.20 5.95
N LYS A 297 -18.20 -10.20 6.79
CA LYS A 297 -18.07 -9.97 8.23
C LYS A 297 -17.21 -11.03 8.95
N PRO A 298 -17.31 -12.34 8.65
CA PRO A 298 -16.49 -13.36 9.31
C PRO A 298 -14.98 -13.17 9.12
N LEU A 299 -14.53 -12.73 7.95
CA LEU A 299 -13.10 -12.48 7.69
C LEU A 299 -12.59 -11.25 8.44
N LEU A 300 -13.41 -10.20 8.58
CA LEU A 300 -13.08 -9.03 9.41
C LEU A 300 -12.99 -9.40 10.89
N PHE A 301 -13.90 -10.26 11.38
CA PHE A 301 -13.80 -10.81 12.74
C PHE A 301 -12.56 -11.65 12.95
N TRP A 302 -12.20 -12.51 11.99
CA TRP A 302 -10.95 -13.26 12.04
C TRP A 302 -9.75 -12.33 12.21
N PHE A 303 -9.63 -11.31 11.35
CA PHE A 303 -8.57 -10.31 11.45
C PHE A 303 -8.58 -9.59 12.81
N GLY A 304 -9.74 -9.10 13.25
CA GLY A 304 -9.85 -8.36 14.51
C GLY A 304 -9.53 -9.20 15.74
N ILE A 305 -10.09 -10.40 15.86
CA ILE A 305 -9.86 -11.28 17.02
C ILE A 305 -8.42 -11.78 17.03
N MET A 306 -7.95 -12.36 15.92
CA MET A 306 -6.61 -12.94 15.87
C MET A 306 -5.54 -11.85 15.94
N GLY A 307 -5.77 -10.69 15.31
CA GLY A 307 -4.85 -9.56 15.40
C GLY A 307 -4.77 -8.98 16.80
N THR A 308 -5.88 -8.92 17.56
CA THR A 308 -5.83 -8.48 18.96
C THR A 308 -5.12 -9.49 19.86
N ILE A 309 -5.36 -10.79 19.68
CA ILE A 309 -4.80 -11.83 20.55
C ILE A 309 -3.32 -12.09 20.25
N PHE A 310 -2.95 -12.20 18.97
CA PHE A 310 -1.65 -12.74 18.58
C PHE A 310 -0.59 -11.68 18.24
N THR A 311 -0.93 -10.40 18.07
CA THR A 311 0.07 -9.38 17.71
C THR A 311 1.20 -9.29 18.76
N ILE A 312 0.87 -9.13 20.04
CA ILE A 312 1.88 -9.06 21.10
C ILE A 312 2.68 -10.37 21.20
N PRO A 313 2.05 -11.56 21.28
CA PRO A 313 2.79 -12.83 21.29
C PRO A 313 3.73 -13.00 20.10
N ILE A 314 3.30 -12.64 18.89
CA ILE A 314 4.13 -12.75 17.68
C ILE A 314 5.39 -11.90 17.84
N PHE A 315 5.26 -10.63 18.19
CA PHE A 315 6.41 -9.73 18.33
C PHE A 315 7.33 -10.09 19.50
N LEU A 316 6.79 -10.43 20.67
CA LEU A 316 7.59 -10.87 21.82
C LEU A 316 8.35 -12.17 21.54
N THR A 317 7.72 -13.12 20.84
CA THR A 317 8.39 -14.34 20.42
C THR A 317 9.48 -14.04 19.40
N LEU A 318 9.19 -13.13 18.44
CA LEU A 318 10.14 -12.75 17.40
C LEU A 318 11.41 -12.09 17.97
N GLN A 319 11.32 -11.35 19.09
CA GLN A 319 12.49 -10.81 19.80
C GLN A 319 13.47 -11.90 20.28
N GLN A 320 12.97 -13.11 20.53
CA GLN A 320 13.76 -14.22 21.08
C GLN A 320 14.14 -15.26 20.01
N VAL A 321 13.64 -15.11 18.78
CA VAL A 321 13.91 -16.05 17.70
C VAL A 321 15.37 -15.98 17.28
N LYS A 322 16.01 -17.17 17.20
CA LYS A 322 17.39 -17.33 16.73
C LYS A 322 17.50 -17.99 15.36
N THR A 323 16.38 -18.43 14.79
CA THR A 323 16.35 -19.22 13.55
C THR A 323 15.51 -18.52 12.48
N GLY A 324 15.99 -18.43 11.24
CA GLY A 324 15.23 -17.86 10.13
C GLY A 324 13.87 -18.52 9.90
N MET A 325 13.76 -19.84 10.09
CA MET A 325 12.48 -20.55 9.96
C MET A 325 11.45 -20.09 11.00
N GLY A 326 11.86 -19.88 12.25
CA GLY A 326 11.00 -19.32 13.28
C GLY A 326 10.51 -17.91 12.94
N ALA A 327 11.39 -17.06 12.42
CA ALA A 327 11.05 -15.72 11.99
C ALA A 327 10.09 -15.73 10.79
N PHE A 328 10.30 -16.63 9.84
CA PHE A 328 9.40 -16.86 8.70
C PHE A 328 8.01 -17.29 9.13
N LEU A 329 7.90 -18.28 10.03
CA LEU A 329 6.60 -18.77 10.50
C LEU A 329 5.83 -17.70 11.27
N LEU A 330 6.50 -16.91 12.11
CA LEU A 330 5.87 -15.80 12.85
C LEU A 330 5.42 -14.67 11.92
N MET A 331 6.24 -14.31 10.93
CA MET A 331 5.85 -13.34 9.90
C MET A 331 4.65 -13.84 9.11
N LEU A 332 4.69 -15.10 8.65
CA LEU A 332 3.60 -15.72 7.90
C LEU A 332 2.31 -15.77 8.72
N ALA A 333 2.39 -16.09 10.01
CA ALA A 333 1.23 -16.06 10.91
C ALA A 333 0.60 -14.66 10.97
N GLY A 334 1.41 -13.62 11.12
CA GLY A 334 0.94 -12.22 11.07
C GLY A 334 0.27 -11.88 9.74
N LEU A 335 0.86 -12.28 8.62
CA LEU A 335 0.30 -12.06 7.28
C LEU A 335 -1.02 -12.82 7.07
N ILE A 336 -1.14 -14.07 7.55
CA ILE A 336 -2.38 -14.85 7.49
C ILE A 336 -3.51 -14.14 8.26
N ILE A 337 -3.20 -13.56 9.42
CA ILE A 337 -4.17 -12.75 10.19
C ILE A 337 -4.62 -11.54 9.37
N VAL A 338 -3.65 -10.80 8.79
CA VAL A 338 -3.92 -9.60 7.99
C VAL A 338 -4.75 -9.88 6.74
N THR A 339 -4.63 -11.08 6.15
CA THR A 339 -5.42 -11.51 4.98
C THR A 339 -6.94 -11.35 5.19
N GLY A 340 -7.42 -11.54 6.43
CA GLY A 340 -8.85 -11.36 6.76
C GLY A 340 -9.38 -9.95 6.47
N TYR A 341 -8.51 -8.93 6.53
CA TYR A 341 -8.85 -7.58 6.11
C TYR A 341 -8.48 -7.31 4.66
N THR A 342 -7.24 -7.58 4.25
CA THR A 342 -6.71 -7.11 2.96
C THR A 342 -7.44 -7.71 1.76
N SER A 343 -7.86 -8.98 1.84
CA SER A 343 -8.54 -9.67 0.74
C SER A 343 -9.90 -9.06 0.35
N ILE A 344 -10.58 -8.39 1.28
CA ILE A 344 -11.97 -7.90 1.12
C ILE A 344 -12.14 -6.40 1.35
N ASN A 345 -11.11 -5.73 1.83
CA ASN A 345 -11.15 -4.33 2.23
C ASN A 345 -11.76 -3.41 1.14
N ALA A 346 -11.32 -3.57 -0.11
CA ALA A 346 -11.78 -2.74 -1.22
C ALA A 346 -13.29 -2.90 -1.49
N ILE A 347 -13.79 -4.14 -1.47
CA ILE A 347 -15.20 -4.42 -1.77
C ILE A 347 -16.13 -4.00 -0.64
N VAL A 348 -15.75 -4.23 0.62
CA VAL A 348 -16.54 -3.83 1.79
C VAL A 348 -16.79 -2.31 1.78
N LYS A 349 -15.78 -1.53 1.42
CA LYS A 349 -15.90 -0.07 1.31
C LYS A 349 -16.77 0.35 0.13
N ALA A 350 -16.60 -0.30 -1.03
CA ALA A 350 -17.40 -0.02 -2.22
C ALA A 350 -18.89 -0.31 -2.01
N GLU A 351 -19.23 -1.37 -1.27
CA GLU A 351 -20.61 -1.80 -0.99
C GLU A 351 -21.37 -0.85 -0.02
N MET A 352 -20.66 0.03 0.70
CA MET A 352 -21.26 0.97 1.68
C MET A 352 -21.84 2.25 1.06
N PHE A 353 -21.40 2.61 -0.14
CA PHE A 353 -21.75 3.88 -0.79
C PHE A 353 -22.54 3.67 -2.07
N PRO A 354 -23.56 4.50 -2.32
CA PRO A 354 -24.26 4.50 -3.60
C PRO A 354 -23.33 5.00 -4.71
N THR A 355 -23.64 4.61 -5.95
CA THR A 355 -22.73 4.74 -7.11
C THR A 355 -22.27 6.18 -7.35
N GLU A 356 -23.13 7.17 -7.10
CA GLU A 356 -22.90 8.59 -7.37
C GLU A 356 -21.81 9.20 -6.46
N ILE A 357 -21.56 8.63 -5.29
CA ILE A 357 -20.53 9.11 -4.35
C ILE A 357 -19.46 8.09 -4.02
N ARG A 358 -19.52 6.88 -4.58
CA ARG A 358 -18.67 5.76 -4.19
C ARG A 358 -17.19 6.09 -4.33
N ALA A 359 -16.76 6.64 -5.45
CA ALA A 359 -15.36 6.97 -5.68
C ALA A 359 -14.80 7.94 -4.62
N LEU A 360 -15.56 9.01 -4.31
CA LEU A 360 -15.16 10.01 -3.32
C LEU A 360 -15.32 9.50 -1.87
N GLY A 361 -16.37 8.72 -1.60
CA GLY A 361 -16.68 8.17 -0.28
C GLY A 361 -15.80 7.01 0.15
N VAL A 362 -15.27 6.25 -0.80
CA VAL A 362 -14.21 5.28 -0.54
C VAL A 362 -12.86 5.99 -0.49
N GLY A 363 -12.54 6.78 -1.52
CA GLY A 363 -11.20 7.34 -1.73
C GLY A 363 -10.74 8.32 -0.65
N LEU A 364 -11.58 9.28 -0.27
CA LEU A 364 -11.16 10.36 0.65
C LEU A 364 -10.99 9.89 2.10
N PRO A 365 -11.97 9.20 2.73
CA PRO A 365 -11.80 8.69 4.09
C PRO A 365 -10.67 7.65 4.18
N TYR A 366 -10.54 6.79 3.17
CA TYR A 366 -9.43 5.84 3.09
C TYR A 366 -8.10 6.55 2.99
N GLY A 367 -7.95 7.45 2.00
CA GLY A 367 -6.71 8.17 1.74
C GLY A 367 -6.25 8.96 2.96
N LEU A 368 -7.18 9.63 3.65
CA LEU A 368 -6.88 10.38 4.87
C LEU A 368 -6.44 9.46 6.01
N THR A 369 -7.14 8.34 6.23
CA THR A 369 -6.79 7.40 7.30
C THR A 369 -5.44 6.76 7.05
N VAL A 370 -5.18 6.30 5.81
CA VAL A 370 -3.89 5.73 5.42
C VAL A 370 -2.77 6.78 5.49
N ALA A 371 -3.06 8.03 5.17
CA ALA A 371 -2.10 9.12 5.27
C ALA A 371 -1.64 9.35 6.71
N ILE A 372 -2.60 9.42 7.65
CA ILE A 372 -2.33 9.73 9.06
C ILE A 372 -1.76 8.53 9.82
N PHE A 373 -2.32 7.33 9.58
CA PHE A 373 -2.03 6.15 10.39
C PHE A 373 -1.12 5.15 9.68
N GLY A 374 -1.29 4.96 8.38
CA GLY A 374 -0.48 4.01 7.59
C GLY A 374 0.93 4.52 7.34
N GLY A 375 1.06 5.80 6.93
CA GLY A 375 2.36 6.42 6.67
C GLY A 375 3.23 6.59 7.92
N THR A 376 2.61 6.71 9.09
CA THR A 376 3.33 6.98 10.35
C THR A 376 3.74 5.71 11.11
N VAL A 377 3.29 4.51 10.68
CA VAL A 377 3.58 3.23 11.38
C VAL A 377 5.07 3.07 11.64
N GLU A 378 5.88 3.17 10.59
CA GLU A 378 7.32 2.98 10.71
C GLU A 378 7.98 4.05 11.58
N TYR A 379 7.54 5.31 11.44
CA TYR A 379 8.06 6.40 12.25
C TYR A 379 7.77 6.19 13.74
N VAL A 380 6.52 5.86 14.09
CA VAL A 380 6.12 5.58 15.48
C VAL A 380 6.91 4.39 16.03
N ALA A 381 7.05 3.31 15.25
CA ALA A 381 7.77 2.12 15.67
C ALA A 381 9.27 2.39 15.92
N LEU A 382 9.93 3.09 15.00
CA LEU A 382 11.35 3.46 15.13
C LEU A 382 11.57 4.50 16.23
N TYR A 383 10.64 5.43 16.43
CA TYR A 383 10.70 6.40 17.52
C TYR A 383 10.59 5.70 18.88
N LEU A 384 9.60 4.80 19.04
CA LEU A 384 9.42 4.01 20.26
C LEU A 384 10.65 3.13 20.55
N LYS A 385 11.27 2.57 19.51
CA LYS A 385 12.56 1.89 19.63
C LYS A 385 13.67 2.82 20.13
N LYS A 386 13.80 4.02 19.54
CA LYS A 386 14.83 5.01 19.92
C LYS A 386 14.73 5.41 21.40
N ILE A 387 13.53 5.47 21.96
CA ILE A 387 13.31 5.76 23.39
C ILE A 387 13.29 4.49 24.27
N ASN A 388 13.70 3.34 23.75
CA ASN A 388 13.73 2.04 24.45
C ASN A 388 12.36 1.52 24.93
N HIS A 389 11.27 1.95 24.30
CA HIS A 389 9.90 1.52 24.59
C HIS A 389 9.27 0.75 23.41
N GLU A 390 10.05 -0.10 22.73
CA GLU A 390 9.60 -0.84 21.55
C GLU A 390 8.33 -1.68 21.79
N ASN A 391 8.17 -2.24 22.99
CA ASN A 391 6.97 -3.01 23.35
C ASN A 391 5.67 -2.19 23.32
N LEU A 392 5.73 -0.86 23.51
CA LEU A 392 4.55 0.01 23.39
C LEU A 392 4.03 0.04 21.95
N PHE A 393 4.88 -0.21 20.95
CA PHE A 393 4.44 -0.30 19.56
C PHE A 393 3.53 -1.52 19.34
N PHE A 394 3.84 -2.65 19.97
CA PHE A 394 3.01 -3.86 19.85
C PHE A 394 1.64 -3.65 20.51
N VAL A 395 1.62 -2.96 21.64
CA VAL A 395 0.38 -2.54 22.32
C VAL A 395 -0.41 -1.57 21.43
N TYR A 396 0.24 -0.58 20.82
CA TYR A 396 -0.38 0.35 19.89
C TYR A 396 -1.08 -0.37 18.73
N VAL A 397 -0.39 -1.28 18.03
CA VAL A 397 -0.98 -2.07 16.94
C VAL A 397 -2.18 -2.89 17.45
N THR A 398 -2.04 -3.54 18.60
CA THR A 398 -3.09 -4.37 19.22
C THR A 398 -4.35 -3.56 19.56
N VAL A 399 -4.18 -2.40 20.20
CA VAL A 399 -5.29 -1.51 20.59
C VAL A 399 -6.02 -0.99 19.36
N VAL A 400 -5.28 -0.60 18.32
CA VAL A 400 -5.87 -0.09 17.08
C VAL A 400 -6.65 -1.20 16.34
N VAL A 401 -6.11 -2.42 16.26
CA VAL A 401 -6.83 -3.57 15.71
C VAL A 401 -8.08 -3.89 16.53
N PHE A 402 -8.01 -3.78 17.86
CA PHE A 402 -9.17 -3.95 18.74
C PHE A 402 -10.24 -2.89 18.50
N ILE A 403 -9.86 -1.63 18.31
CA ILE A 403 -10.80 -0.55 17.94
C ILE A 403 -11.51 -0.90 16.63
N SER A 404 -10.77 -1.40 15.63
CA SER A 404 -11.37 -1.87 14.37
C SER A 404 -12.32 -3.06 14.58
N LEU A 405 -11.99 -4.01 15.47
CA LEU A 405 -12.88 -5.11 15.84
C LEU A 405 -14.23 -4.61 16.40
N LEU A 406 -14.21 -3.59 17.26
CA LEU A 406 -15.45 -2.97 17.78
C LEU A 406 -16.31 -2.36 16.66
N VAL A 407 -15.68 -1.79 15.63
CA VAL A 407 -16.37 -1.28 14.45
C VAL A 407 -17.00 -2.42 13.65
N TYR A 408 -16.29 -3.54 13.48
CA TYR A 408 -16.81 -4.71 12.75
C TYR A 408 -18.01 -5.31 13.44
N TRP A 409 -18.01 -5.35 14.77
CA TRP A 409 -19.12 -5.88 15.55
C TRP A 409 -20.44 -5.13 15.28
N ARG A 410 -20.37 -3.81 15.21
CA ARG A 410 -21.52 -2.92 14.93
C ARG A 410 -21.94 -2.86 13.47
N MET A 411 -21.16 -3.42 12.56
CA MET A 411 -21.42 -3.39 11.12
C MET A 411 -22.36 -4.52 10.69
N THR A 412 -23.24 -4.27 9.72
CA THR A 412 -23.99 -5.33 9.02
C THR A 412 -23.13 -5.97 7.93
N ASP A 413 -23.37 -7.25 7.61
CA ASP A 413 -22.60 -7.91 6.55
C ASP A 413 -22.96 -7.31 5.18
N THR A 414 -21.98 -6.68 4.54
CA THR A 414 -22.16 -5.97 3.28
C THR A 414 -22.53 -6.89 2.11
N LYS A 415 -22.30 -8.21 2.23
CA LYS A 415 -22.79 -9.20 1.26
C LYS A 415 -24.31 -9.13 1.11
N HIS A 416 -25.03 -8.91 2.22
CA HIS A 416 -26.49 -8.99 2.27
C HIS A 416 -27.17 -7.61 2.23
N THR A 417 -26.42 -6.53 2.47
CA THR A 417 -26.93 -5.15 2.48
C THR A 417 -26.25 -4.27 1.43
N SER A 418 -25.73 -4.89 0.37
CA SER A 418 -24.93 -4.20 -0.63
C SER A 418 -25.73 -3.12 -1.36
N LYS A 419 -25.21 -1.89 -1.38
CA LYS A 419 -25.76 -0.82 -2.22
C LYS A 419 -25.33 -0.90 -3.68
N LEU A 420 -24.57 -1.93 -4.07
CA LEU A 420 -24.25 -2.18 -5.49
C LEU A 420 -25.43 -2.79 -6.25
N ASP A 421 -26.41 -3.34 -5.54
CA ASP A 421 -27.54 -4.05 -6.14
C ASP A 421 -28.81 -3.18 -6.22
N HIS A 422 -28.72 -1.90 -5.82
CA HIS A 422 -29.78 -0.90 -5.86
C HIS A 422 -29.45 0.27 -6.78
#